data_AF-A0A1V1WZQ9-F1
#
_entry.id   AF-A0A1V1WZQ9-F1
#
_cell.length_a   1.000
_cell.length_b   1.000
_cell.length_c   1.000
_cell.angle_alpha   90.00
_cell.angle_beta   90.00
_cell.angle_gamma   90.00
#
_symmetry.space_group_name_H-M   'P 1'
#
loop_
_entity.id
_entity.type
_entity.pdbx_description
1 polymer ?
#
loop_
_entity_poly.entity_id
_entity_poly.type
_entity_poly.pdbx_seq_one_letter_code
_entity_poly.pdbx_strand_id
1 'polypeptide(L)'
;MASAVDLVLRMQAFEVARTNMEKLLTLSSAQESVEYGTSEMYPDIQYQIVVEPFYVPITAEMWIQAVCSAEYTDSEGEIQTVELTHWLTDVTKAELLKILAQQEAELAGEVIETLEEAAEYADVDEQTIEEWVDNGMLLTEDGYYVMSELDLYRETDGNPTIEDKMRLNPDRVVPADKKTEPRQPLRPGPDEPVEPTIDYPEKKRFEPIPEDASPEDIMEKIKELLGNQ
;
A
#
# COMPACT_ATOMS: atom_id res chain seq x y z
N MET A 1 -31.86 -24.18 -4.16
CA MET A 1 -31.00 -24.74 -5.22
C MET A 1 -29.83 -23.82 -5.51
N ALA A 2 -30.02 -22.49 -5.55
CA ALA A 2 -28.96 -21.46 -5.55
C ALA A 2 -27.77 -21.82 -4.64
N SER A 3 -28.00 -21.95 -3.33
CA SER A 3 -26.96 -22.29 -2.35
C SER A 3 -26.14 -23.56 -2.62
N ALA A 4 -26.67 -24.57 -3.32
CA ALA A 4 -25.89 -25.77 -3.66
C ALA A 4 -24.99 -25.55 -4.89
N VAL A 5 -25.44 -24.72 -5.83
CA VAL A 5 -24.65 -24.30 -7.00
C VAL A 5 -23.53 -23.37 -6.55
N ASP A 6 -23.82 -22.42 -5.68
CA ASP A 6 -22.83 -21.47 -5.15
C ASP A 6 -21.73 -22.20 -4.35
N LEU A 7 -22.08 -23.25 -3.61
CA LEU A 7 -21.10 -24.09 -2.91
C LEU A 7 -20.14 -24.78 -3.90
N VAL A 8 -20.66 -25.28 -5.01
CA VAL A 8 -19.85 -25.94 -6.06
C VAL A 8 -18.90 -24.92 -6.69
N LEU A 9 -19.38 -23.73 -7.05
CA LEU A 9 -18.55 -22.66 -7.62
C LEU A 9 -17.45 -22.23 -6.64
N ARG A 10 -17.80 -22.08 -5.35
CA ARG A 10 -16.82 -21.79 -4.30
C ARG A 10 -15.75 -22.87 -4.17
N MET A 11 -16.14 -24.14 -4.24
CA MET A 11 -15.17 -25.26 -4.22
C MET A 11 -14.26 -25.24 -5.45
N GLN A 12 -14.78 -24.93 -6.63
CA GLN A 12 -13.99 -24.81 -7.85
C GLN A 12 -12.99 -23.64 -7.76
N ALA A 13 -13.43 -22.47 -7.30
CA ALA A 13 -12.56 -21.32 -7.07
C ALA A 13 -11.46 -21.64 -6.03
N PHE A 14 -11.82 -22.33 -4.96
CA PHE A 14 -10.84 -22.83 -3.99
C PHE A 14 -9.83 -23.79 -4.61
N GLU A 15 -10.25 -24.73 -5.46
CA GLU A 15 -9.35 -25.65 -6.16
C GLU A 15 -8.37 -24.90 -7.08
N VAL A 16 -8.83 -23.84 -7.76
CA VAL A 16 -7.97 -22.98 -8.58
C VAL A 16 -6.94 -22.25 -7.72
N ALA A 17 -7.39 -21.54 -6.67
CA ALA A 17 -6.49 -20.82 -5.75
C ALA A 17 -5.46 -21.77 -5.11
N ARG A 18 -5.90 -22.98 -4.71
CA ARG A 18 -5.03 -24.02 -4.15
C ARG A 18 -4.02 -24.52 -5.17
N THR A 19 -4.44 -24.81 -6.40
CA THR A 19 -3.53 -25.30 -7.47
C THR A 19 -2.46 -24.26 -7.79
N ASN A 20 -2.85 -22.99 -7.85
CA ASN A 20 -1.92 -21.88 -8.04
C ASN A 20 -0.93 -21.76 -6.88
N MET A 21 -1.42 -21.89 -5.64
CA MET A 21 -0.56 -21.92 -4.45
C MET A 21 0.42 -23.10 -4.48
N GLU A 22 -0.04 -24.31 -4.82
CA GLU A 22 0.82 -25.49 -4.95
C GLU A 22 1.90 -25.28 -6.02
N LYS A 23 1.53 -24.74 -7.18
CA LYS A 23 2.49 -24.39 -8.26
C LYS A 23 3.54 -23.41 -7.75
N LEU A 24 3.13 -22.34 -7.08
CA LEU A 24 4.03 -21.33 -6.52
C LEU A 24 4.98 -21.94 -5.49
N LEU A 25 4.46 -22.78 -4.58
CA LEU A 25 5.26 -23.44 -3.54
C LEU A 25 6.23 -24.49 -4.09
N THR A 26 6.09 -24.92 -5.34
CA THR A 26 7.05 -25.82 -6.00
C THR A 26 8.24 -25.08 -6.60
N LEU A 27 8.19 -23.75 -6.70
CA LEU A 27 9.29 -22.95 -7.22
C LEU A 27 10.46 -22.95 -6.24
N SER A 28 11.69 -22.98 -6.78
CA SER A 28 12.92 -22.97 -5.97
C SER A 28 13.29 -21.59 -5.43
N SER A 29 12.61 -20.55 -5.87
CA SER A 29 12.84 -19.15 -5.49
C SER A 29 11.55 -18.37 -5.62
N ALA A 30 11.31 -17.47 -4.66
CA ALA A 30 10.24 -16.49 -4.73
C ALA A 30 10.79 -15.16 -5.28
N GLN A 31 10.04 -14.55 -6.19
CA GLN A 31 10.30 -13.21 -6.69
C GLN A 31 9.01 -12.41 -6.60
N GLU A 32 9.13 -11.12 -6.31
CA GLU A 32 8.00 -10.21 -6.35
C GLU A 32 7.37 -10.26 -7.74
N SER A 33 6.07 -10.57 -7.79
CA SER A 33 5.39 -10.79 -9.05
C SER A 33 3.88 -10.73 -8.88
N VAL A 34 3.21 -10.35 -9.96
CA VAL A 34 1.76 -10.40 -10.08
C VAL A 34 1.40 -11.13 -11.37
N GLU A 35 0.67 -12.23 -11.27
CA GLU A 35 0.18 -13.04 -12.39
C GLU A 35 -1.35 -13.03 -12.39
N TYR A 36 -1.95 -12.81 -13.56
CA TYR A 36 -3.40 -12.88 -13.77
C TYR A 36 -3.71 -13.93 -14.83
N GLY A 37 -4.86 -14.59 -14.70
CA GLY A 37 -5.30 -15.52 -15.73
C GLY A 37 -6.70 -16.07 -15.53
N THR A 38 -7.09 -16.98 -16.41
CA THR A 38 -8.34 -17.74 -16.33
C THR A 38 -8.02 -19.22 -16.13
N SER A 39 -8.82 -19.91 -15.33
CA SER A 39 -8.61 -21.32 -15.07
C SER A 39 -8.86 -22.16 -16.33
N GLU A 40 -7.90 -23.01 -16.69
CA GLU A 40 -8.04 -23.96 -17.81
C GLU A 40 -9.15 -25.00 -17.56
N MET A 41 -9.35 -25.37 -16.29
CA MET A 41 -10.38 -26.33 -15.89
C MET A 41 -11.76 -25.69 -15.71
N TYR A 42 -11.79 -24.42 -15.33
CA TYR A 42 -13.02 -23.66 -15.07
C TYR A 42 -12.94 -22.27 -15.76
N PRO A 43 -13.30 -22.17 -17.05
CA PRO A 43 -13.10 -20.94 -17.83
C PRO A 43 -13.81 -19.70 -17.29
N ASP A 44 -14.86 -19.89 -16.49
CA ASP A 44 -15.62 -18.82 -15.85
C ASP A 44 -14.95 -18.28 -14.57
N ILE A 45 -13.84 -18.90 -14.14
CA ILE A 45 -13.07 -18.49 -12.96
C ILE A 45 -11.82 -17.76 -13.40
N GLN A 46 -11.69 -16.52 -12.94
CA GLN A 46 -10.47 -15.72 -13.07
C GLN A 46 -9.62 -15.91 -11.81
N TYR A 47 -8.31 -15.77 -11.94
CA TYR A 47 -7.40 -15.87 -10.81
C TYR A 47 -6.33 -14.79 -10.85
N GLN A 48 -5.77 -14.53 -9.67
CA GLN A 48 -4.62 -13.68 -9.47
C GLN A 48 -3.65 -14.37 -8.48
N ILE A 49 -2.36 -14.25 -8.76
CA ILE A 49 -1.27 -14.69 -7.88
C ILE A 49 -0.42 -13.46 -7.60
N VAL A 50 -0.25 -13.11 -6.33
CA VAL A 50 0.59 -12.00 -5.88
C VAL A 50 1.67 -12.56 -4.98
N VAL A 51 2.92 -12.22 -5.26
CA VAL A 51 4.06 -12.45 -4.36
C VAL A 51 4.62 -11.09 -4.02
N GLU A 52 4.59 -10.73 -2.75
CA GLU A 52 4.97 -9.39 -2.31
C GLU A 52 5.66 -9.40 -0.94
N PRO A 53 6.51 -8.40 -0.65
CA PRO A 53 7.03 -8.18 0.68
C PRO A 53 5.93 -7.67 1.61
N PHE A 54 5.83 -8.25 2.79
CA PHE A 54 4.92 -7.84 3.86
C PHE A 54 5.71 -7.47 5.11
N TYR A 55 5.43 -6.28 5.64
CA TYR A 55 6.03 -5.80 6.88
C TYR A 55 5.15 -6.15 8.08
N VAL A 56 5.67 -6.95 9.01
CA VAL A 56 4.96 -7.29 10.26
C VAL A 56 5.11 -6.13 11.25
N PRO A 57 4.04 -5.38 11.58
CA PRO A 57 4.17 -4.13 12.34
C PRO A 57 4.67 -4.30 13.78
N ILE A 58 4.51 -5.49 14.35
CA ILE A 58 4.82 -5.79 15.76
C ILE A 58 6.28 -6.19 15.94
N THR A 59 6.80 -7.02 15.03
CA THR A 59 8.17 -7.58 15.14
C THR A 59 9.19 -6.80 14.30
N ALA A 60 8.73 -5.88 13.45
CA ALA A 60 9.55 -5.21 12.44
C ALA A 60 10.28 -6.18 11.49
N GLU A 61 9.77 -7.40 11.37
CA GLU A 61 10.26 -8.41 10.46
C GLU A 61 9.56 -8.26 9.10
N MET A 62 10.32 -8.46 8.04
CA MET A 62 9.78 -8.48 6.69
C MET A 62 9.70 -9.93 6.21
N TRP A 63 8.56 -10.27 5.63
CA TRP A 63 8.26 -11.58 5.08
C TRP A 63 7.94 -11.45 3.61
N ILE A 64 8.20 -12.49 2.82
CA ILE A 64 7.56 -12.60 1.51
C ILE A 64 6.28 -13.39 1.71
N GLN A 65 5.15 -12.82 1.32
CA GLN A 65 3.87 -13.50 1.28
C GLN A 65 3.45 -13.82 -0.15
N ALA A 66 2.73 -14.93 -0.30
CA ALA A 66 2.00 -15.27 -1.50
C ALA A 66 0.51 -15.19 -1.24
N VAL A 67 -0.22 -14.51 -2.11
CA VAL A 67 -1.68 -14.45 -2.12
C VAL A 67 -2.17 -15.03 -3.44
N CYS A 68 -2.90 -16.14 -3.38
CA CYS A 68 -3.57 -16.72 -4.55
C CYS A 68 -5.07 -16.51 -4.39
N SER A 69 -5.68 -15.72 -5.28
CA SER A 69 -7.12 -15.47 -5.31
C SER A 69 -7.76 -16.06 -6.57
N ALA A 70 -9.02 -16.44 -6.44
CA ALA A 70 -9.86 -16.91 -7.54
C ALA A 70 -11.26 -16.31 -7.41
N GLU A 71 -11.77 -15.77 -8.50
CA GLU A 71 -13.04 -15.05 -8.57
C GLU A 71 -14.06 -15.85 -9.37
N TYR A 72 -15.31 -15.87 -8.89
CA TYR A 72 -16.43 -16.49 -9.59
C TYR A 72 -17.70 -15.65 -9.41
N THR A 73 -18.59 -15.71 -10.40
CA THR A 73 -19.93 -15.10 -10.29
C THR A 73 -20.90 -16.10 -9.69
N ASP A 74 -21.57 -15.74 -8.60
CA ASP A 74 -22.56 -16.60 -7.94
C ASP A 74 -23.93 -16.60 -8.67
N SER A 75 -24.89 -17.35 -8.13
CA SER A 75 -26.23 -17.44 -8.70
C SER A 75 -27.07 -16.15 -8.61
N GLU A 76 -26.64 -15.17 -7.83
CA GLU A 76 -27.26 -13.84 -7.73
C GLU A 76 -26.61 -12.83 -8.70
N GLY A 77 -25.52 -13.23 -9.36
CA GLY A 77 -24.77 -12.40 -10.29
C GLY A 77 -23.69 -11.57 -9.61
N GLU A 78 -23.39 -11.82 -8.32
CA GLU A 78 -22.36 -11.12 -7.58
C GLU A 78 -21.00 -11.81 -7.76
N ILE A 79 -19.93 -11.01 -7.81
CA ILE A 79 -18.56 -11.54 -7.86
C ILE A 79 -18.14 -11.89 -6.45
N GLN A 80 -17.72 -13.14 -6.27
CA GLN A 80 -17.20 -13.68 -5.02
C GLN A 80 -15.73 -14.07 -5.22
N THR A 81 -14.91 -13.84 -4.19
CA THR A 81 -13.48 -14.14 -4.23
C THR A 81 -13.11 -15.15 -3.15
N VAL A 82 -12.35 -16.18 -3.53
CA VAL A 82 -11.68 -17.10 -2.60
C VAL A 82 -10.20 -16.78 -2.61
N GLU A 83 -9.64 -16.52 -1.43
CA GLU A 83 -8.24 -16.15 -1.25
C GLU A 83 -7.50 -17.15 -0.35
N LEU A 84 -6.26 -17.46 -0.73
CA LEU A 84 -5.31 -18.20 0.08
C LEU A 84 -4.03 -17.40 0.27
N THR A 85 -3.68 -17.15 1.53
CA THR A 85 -2.46 -16.45 1.93
C THR A 85 -1.44 -17.42 2.51
N HIS A 86 -0.17 -17.32 2.12
CA HIS A 86 0.91 -18.12 2.67
C HIS A 86 2.20 -17.31 2.87
N TRP A 87 2.88 -17.55 3.99
CA TRP A 87 4.18 -16.95 4.31
C TRP A 87 5.29 -17.82 3.71
N LEU A 88 6.03 -17.31 2.72
CA LEU A 88 7.04 -18.09 2.00
C LEU A 88 8.36 -18.18 2.77
N THR A 89 8.90 -17.03 3.16
CA THR A 89 10.20 -16.92 3.83
C THR A 89 10.29 -15.63 4.60
N ASP A 90 11.06 -15.65 5.68
CA ASP A 90 11.57 -14.43 6.31
C ASP A 90 12.62 -13.80 5.37
N VAL A 91 12.70 -12.47 5.41
CA VAL A 91 13.71 -11.71 4.66
C VAL A 91 14.74 -11.20 5.65
N THR A 92 16.00 -11.60 5.47
CA THR A 92 17.06 -11.08 6.33
C THR A 92 17.31 -9.60 6.05
N LYS A 93 17.82 -8.85 7.03
CA LYS A 93 18.18 -7.43 6.86
C LYS A 93 19.14 -7.19 5.68
N ALA A 94 20.03 -8.14 5.40
CA ALA A 94 20.97 -8.03 4.28
C ALA A 94 20.29 -8.23 2.91
N GLU A 95 19.27 -9.09 2.82
CA GLU A 95 18.46 -9.28 1.62
C GLU A 95 17.50 -8.10 1.42
N LEU A 96 16.90 -7.59 2.50
CA LEU A 96 16.13 -6.35 2.47
C LEU A 96 16.95 -5.19 1.91
N LEU A 97 18.18 -4.98 2.40
CA LEU A 97 19.04 -3.91 1.89
C LEU A 97 19.37 -4.08 0.40
N LYS A 98 19.44 -5.32 -0.11
CA LYS A 98 19.64 -5.58 -1.54
C LYS A 98 18.38 -5.31 -2.35
N ILE A 99 17.21 -5.69 -1.85
CA ILE A 99 15.91 -5.41 -2.50
C ILE A 99 15.69 -3.89 -2.56
N LEU A 100 15.93 -3.17 -1.45
CA LEU A 100 15.86 -1.72 -1.40
C LEU A 100 16.88 -1.07 -2.34
N ALA A 101 18.14 -1.52 -2.34
CA ALA A 101 19.15 -0.98 -3.25
C ALA A 101 18.82 -1.28 -4.73
N GLN A 102 18.14 -2.39 -5.02
CA GLN A 102 17.70 -2.73 -6.37
C GLN A 102 16.53 -1.86 -6.80
N GLN A 103 15.50 -1.68 -5.95
CA GLN A 103 14.42 -0.72 -6.21
C GLN A 103 14.96 0.70 -6.33
N GLU A 104 15.89 1.12 -5.47
CA GLU A 104 16.51 2.43 -5.53
C GLU A 104 17.34 2.60 -6.82
N ALA A 105 18.01 1.55 -7.31
CA ALA A 105 18.72 1.59 -8.59
C ALA A 105 17.79 1.60 -9.80
N GLU A 106 16.65 0.89 -9.73
CA GLU A 106 15.58 0.94 -10.74
C GLU A 106 14.95 2.34 -10.77
N LEU A 107 14.62 2.90 -9.61
CA LEU A 107 14.14 4.27 -9.45
C LEU A 107 15.18 5.33 -9.84
N ALA A 108 16.47 5.11 -9.57
CA ALA A 108 17.55 6.03 -9.94
C ALA A 108 17.71 6.17 -11.47
N GLY A 109 17.30 5.15 -12.24
CA GLY A 109 17.21 5.23 -13.70
C GLY A 109 15.95 5.94 -14.20
N GLU A 110 14.98 6.15 -13.33
CA GLU A 110 13.66 6.73 -13.60
C GLU A 110 13.46 8.10 -12.95
N VAL A 111 14.52 8.72 -12.44
CA VAL A 111 14.47 10.08 -11.86
C VAL A 111 15.39 11.03 -12.62
N ILE A 112 14.97 12.29 -12.67
CA ILE A 112 15.68 13.39 -13.29
C ILE A 112 15.97 14.42 -12.21
N GLU A 113 17.24 14.80 -12.07
CA GLU A 113 17.69 15.63 -10.95
C GLU A 113 17.37 17.11 -11.13
N THR A 114 17.26 17.57 -12.39
CA THR A 114 17.14 18.99 -12.72
C THR A 114 15.84 19.32 -13.45
N LEU A 115 15.34 20.53 -13.20
CA LEU A 115 14.13 21.06 -13.86
C LEU A 115 14.32 21.14 -15.38
N GLU A 116 15.52 21.53 -15.83
CA GLU A 116 15.89 21.63 -17.26
C GLU A 116 15.79 20.28 -17.96
N GLU A 117 16.39 19.22 -17.38
CA GLU A 117 16.32 17.87 -17.94
C GLU A 117 14.89 17.30 -17.90
N ALA A 118 14.10 17.66 -16.89
CA ALA A 118 12.71 17.22 -16.78
C ALA A 118 11.82 17.86 -17.87
N ALA A 119 12.04 19.15 -18.13
CA ALA A 119 11.40 19.88 -19.22
C ALA A 119 11.82 19.33 -20.59
N GLU A 120 13.12 19.05 -20.77
CA GLU A 120 13.64 18.41 -21.99
C GLU A 120 13.04 17.01 -22.21
N TYR A 121 12.94 16.20 -21.17
CA TYR A 121 12.33 14.87 -21.23
C TYR A 121 10.85 14.92 -21.61
N ALA A 122 10.10 15.85 -21.02
CA ALA A 122 8.66 15.99 -21.25
C ALA A 122 8.31 16.77 -22.54
N ASP A 123 9.30 17.35 -23.23
CA ASP A 123 9.13 18.23 -24.40
C ASP A 123 8.22 19.44 -24.12
N VAL A 124 8.39 20.03 -22.92
CA VAL A 124 7.66 21.22 -22.47
C VAL A 124 8.64 22.26 -21.92
N ASP A 125 8.15 23.45 -21.60
CA ASP A 125 8.96 24.46 -20.93
C ASP A 125 9.04 24.23 -19.41
N GLU A 126 10.09 24.76 -18.79
CA GLU A 126 10.33 24.65 -17.34
C GLU A 126 9.15 25.19 -16.50
N GLN A 127 8.46 26.22 -16.98
CA GLN A 127 7.33 26.81 -16.26
C GLN A 127 6.14 25.85 -16.23
N THR A 128 5.89 25.11 -17.31
CA THR A 128 4.88 24.05 -17.37
C THR A 128 5.17 22.94 -16.34
N ILE A 129 6.44 22.57 -16.14
CA ILE A 129 6.83 21.59 -15.12
C ILE A 129 6.58 22.13 -13.71
N GLU A 130 6.92 23.40 -13.42
CA GLU A 130 6.62 24.04 -12.14
C GLU A 130 5.11 24.06 -11.86
N GLU A 131 4.30 24.37 -12.87
CA GLU A 131 2.85 24.33 -12.78
C GLU A 131 2.33 22.92 -12.46
N TRP A 132 2.93 21.86 -13.02
CA TRP A 132 2.58 20.48 -12.68
C TRP A 132 2.91 20.12 -11.23
N VAL A 133 4.07 20.56 -10.72
CA VAL A 133 4.43 20.40 -9.30
C VAL A 133 3.40 21.10 -8.40
N ASP A 134 3.02 22.33 -8.75
CA ASP A 134 1.98 23.07 -8.01
C ASP A 134 0.59 22.41 -8.08
N ASN A 135 0.30 21.72 -9.20
CA ASN A 135 -0.90 20.90 -9.39
C ASN A 135 -0.82 19.50 -8.73
N GLY A 136 0.27 19.24 -8.00
CA GLY A 136 0.43 18.05 -7.18
C GLY A 136 1.09 16.88 -7.92
N MET A 137 2.01 17.16 -8.84
CA MET A 137 2.96 16.18 -9.36
C MET A 137 3.92 15.76 -8.26
N LEU A 138 4.15 14.45 -8.11
CA LEU A 138 4.98 13.93 -7.04
C LEU A 138 6.46 14.03 -7.41
N LEU A 139 7.26 14.43 -6.43
CA LEU A 139 8.73 14.40 -6.49
C LEU A 139 9.24 13.37 -5.48
N THR A 140 10.50 12.97 -5.63
CA THR A 140 11.18 12.19 -4.60
C THR A 140 11.39 13.02 -3.33
N GLU A 141 11.76 12.37 -2.22
CA GLU A 141 12.08 13.06 -0.96
C GLU A 141 13.25 14.06 -1.11
N ASP A 142 14.16 13.78 -2.06
CA ASP A 142 15.30 14.62 -2.39
C ASP A 142 14.97 15.73 -3.40
N GLY A 143 13.72 15.80 -3.88
CA GLY A 143 13.25 16.83 -4.81
C GLY A 143 13.50 16.53 -6.29
N TYR A 144 13.79 15.28 -6.65
CA TYR A 144 13.98 14.86 -8.04
C TYR A 144 12.64 14.55 -8.73
N TYR A 145 12.61 14.75 -10.03
CA TYR A 145 11.44 14.49 -10.88
C TYR A 145 11.38 13.01 -11.24
N VAL A 146 10.22 12.37 -11.08
CA VAL A 146 10.03 10.97 -11.44
C VAL A 146 9.53 10.91 -12.90
N MET A 147 10.21 10.15 -13.76
CA MET A 147 9.88 10.03 -15.19
C MET A 147 8.43 9.55 -15.41
N SER A 148 7.96 8.60 -14.62
CA SER A 148 6.58 8.10 -14.70
C SER A 148 5.53 9.15 -14.32
N GLU A 149 5.85 10.08 -13.42
CA GLU A 149 5.02 11.24 -13.11
C GLU A 149 5.05 12.26 -14.25
N LEU A 150 6.22 12.52 -14.85
CA LEU A 150 6.35 13.40 -16.02
C LEU A 150 5.54 12.87 -17.21
N ASP A 151 5.60 11.57 -17.48
CA ASP A 151 4.81 10.92 -18.53
C ASP A 151 3.30 11.07 -18.27
N LEU A 152 2.87 10.86 -17.03
CA LEU A 152 1.46 11.03 -16.63
C LEU A 152 0.94 12.43 -16.91
N TYR A 153 1.66 13.44 -16.43
CA TYR A 153 1.26 14.84 -16.59
C TYR A 153 1.33 15.27 -18.06
N ARG A 154 2.31 14.78 -18.81
CA ARG A 154 2.37 15.01 -20.27
C ARG A 154 1.17 14.40 -21.00
N GLU A 155 0.77 13.17 -20.65
CA GLU A 155 -0.36 12.48 -21.27
C GLU A 155 -1.72 13.11 -20.93
N THR A 156 -1.81 13.76 -19.78
CA THR A 156 -3.05 14.36 -19.24
C THR A 156 -3.08 15.89 -19.35
N ASP A 157 -2.14 16.49 -20.09
CA ASP A 157 -2.01 17.94 -20.29
C ASP A 157 -1.99 18.70 -18.95
N GLY A 158 -1.24 18.15 -17.99
CA GLY A 158 -1.05 18.72 -16.65
C GLY A 158 -2.17 18.46 -15.66
N ASN A 159 -3.21 17.68 -16.02
CA ASN A 159 -4.39 17.49 -15.19
C ASN A 159 -4.79 16.00 -15.00
N PRO A 160 -3.91 15.17 -14.41
CA PRO A 160 -4.21 13.76 -14.21
C PRO A 160 -5.32 13.55 -13.18
N THR A 161 -6.20 12.58 -13.46
CA THR A 161 -7.27 12.23 -12.54
C THR A 161 -6.76 11.42 -11.35
N ILE A 162 -7.58 11.27 -10.31
CA ILE A 162 -7.26 10.42 -9.16
C ILE A 162 -7.02 8.97 -9.60
N GLU A 163 -7.79 8.48 -10.57
CA GLU A 163 -7.64 7.13 -11.12
C GLU A 163 -6.31 6.96 -11.86
N ASP A 164 -5.88 7.98 -12.62
CA ASP A 164 -4.59 7.98 -13.31
C ASP A 164 -3.41 7.97 -12.31
N LYS A 165 -3.51 8.76 -11.23
CA LYS A 165 -2.51 8.76 -10.14
C LYS A 165 -2.49 7.42 -9.39
N MET A 166 -3.65 6.80 -9.18
CA MET A 166 -3.75 5.48 -8.52
C MET A 166 -3.11 4.35 -9.34
N ARG A 167 -3.11 4.46 -10.67
CA ARG A 167 -2.45 3.47 -11.55
C ARG A 167 -0.93 3.45 -11.42
N LEU A 168 -0.32 4.59 -11.08
CA LEU A 168 1.14 4.72 -10.98
C LEU A 168 1.66 4.48 -9.57
N ASN A 169 0.87 4.76 -8.54
CA ASN A 169 1.30 4.65 -7.15
C ASN A 169 0.16 4.22 -6.22
N PRO A 170 -0.30 2.95 -6.29
CA PRO A 170 -1.44 2.48 -5.50
C PRO A 170 -1.23 2.60 -3.98
N ASP A 171 0.02 2.55 -3.51
CA ASP A 171 0.36 2.62 -2.08
C ASP A 171 0.48 4.04 -1.50
N ARG A 172 0.51 5.08 -2.35
CA ARG A 172 0.74 6.48 -1.92
C ARG A 172 -0.51 7.36 -1.96
N VAL A 173 -1.62 6.90 -2.54
CA VAL A 173 -2.87 7.68 -2.56
C VAL A 173 -3.61 7.51 -1.23
N VAL A 174 -3.32 8.41 -0.28
CA VAL A 174 -4.19 8.59 0.88
C VAL A 174 -5.52 9.17 0.38
N PRO A 175 -6.68 8.52 0.59
CA PRO A 175 -7.97 9.10 0.22
C PRO A 175 -8.12 10.46 0.90
N ALA A 176 -8.53 11.44 0.09
CA ALA A 176 -8.72 12.83 0.47
C ALA A 176 -9.90 12.99 1.45
N ASP A 177 -9.72 12.55 2.69
CA ASP A 177 -10.60 12.84 3.82
C ASP A 177 -9.85 13.33 5.06
N LYS A 178 -8.56 13.61 4.93
CA LYS A 178 -7.86 14.49 5.88
C LYS A 178 -7.73 15.86 5.25
N LYS A 179 -8.67 16.72 5.63
CA LYS A 179 -8.58 18.18 5.49
C LYS A 179 -7.13 18.60 5.50
N THR A 180 -6.72 19.23 4.40
CA THR A 180 -5.63 20.17 4.31
C THR A 180 -5.60 21.00 5.61
N GLU A 181 -4.65 20.72 6.49
CA GLU A 181 -4.28 21.72 7.48
C GLU A 181 -3.69 22.89 6.68
N PRO A 182 -4.23 24.11 6.80
CA PRO A 182 -3.65 25.24 6.10
C PRO A 182 -2.22 25.42 6.60
N ARG A 183 -1.28 25.53 5.65
CA ARG A 183 0.09 25.99 5.92
C ARG A 183 0.01 27.18 6.87
N GLN A 184 0.65 27.08 8.04
CA GLN A 184 0.74 28.19 8.98
C GLN A 184 1.26 29.43 8.23
N PRO A 185 0.59 30.59 8.29
CA PRO A 185 1.18 31.82 7.80
C PRO A 185 2.41 32.16 8.62
N LEU A 186 3.40 32.75 7.95
CA LEU A 186 4.58 33.36 8.54
C LEU A 186 4.23 34.21 9.79
N ARG A 187 5.05 34.06 10.83
CA ARG A 187 4.92 34.69 12.16
C ARG A 187 4.41 36.15 12.10
N PRO A 188 3.38 36.53 12.87
CA PRO A 188 3.10 37.93 13.15
C PRO A 188 4.16 38.53 14.09
N GLY A 189 4.47 39.82 13.91
CA GLY A 189 5.40 40.59 14.72
C GLY A 189 4.98 40.73 16.19
N PRO A 190 5.88 41.27 17.04
CA PRO A 190 5.66 41.34 18.48
C PRO A 190 4.72 42.51 18.75
N ASP A 191 3.42 42.25 18.84
CA ASP A 191 2.43 43.04 19.60
C ASP A 191 1.02 42.60 19.18
N GLU A 192 0.49 41.51 19.76
CA GLU A 192 -0.96 41.26 19.92
C GLU A 192 -1.22 40.14 20.97
N PRO A 193 -2.40 40.10 21.62
CA PRO A 193 -2.59 39.61 22.99
C PRO A 193 -2.73 38.09 23.13
N VAL A 194 -2.28 37.57 24.27
CA VAL A 194 -2.28 36.15 24.63
C VAL A 194 -3.70 35.60 24.80
N GLU A 195 -4.11 34.65 23.94
CA GLU A 195 -5.32 33.84 24.11
C GLU A 195 -5.11 32.70 25.13
N PRO A 196 -6.19 32.22 25.79
CA PRO A 196 -6.10 31.46 27.03
C PRO A 196 -5.63 30.02 26.81
N THR A 197 -4.77 29.55 27.73
CA THR A 197 -4.24 28.19 27.77
C THR A 197 -5.36 27.18 27.97
N ILE A 198 -5.55 26.29 26.99
CA ILE A 198 -6.41 25.11 27.14
C ILE A 198 -5.63 24.06 27.94
N ASP A 199 -6.13 23.75 29.13
CA ASP A 199 -5.56 22.75 30.05
C ASP A 199 -5.92 21.33 29.56
N TYR A 200 -4.94 20.62 29.01
CA TYR A 200 -5.11 19.23 28.61
C TYR A 200 -4.91 18.32 29.84
N PRO A 201 -5.83 17.41 30.16
CA PRO A 201 -5.64 16.50 31.30
C PRO A 201 -4.39 15.61 31.08
N GLU A 202 -3.60 15.47 32.14
CA GLU A 202 -2.36 14.67 32.16
C GLU A 202 -2.59 13.28 31.55
N LYS A 203 -1.82 12.94 30.51
CA LYS A 203 -1.77 11.59 29.95
C LYS A 203 -1.38 10.62 31.07
N LYS A 204 -2.28 9.72 31.45
CA LYS A 204 -1.98 8.59 32.35
C LYS A 204 -0.77 7.84 31.77
N ARG A 205 0.32 7.82 32.53
CA ARG A 205 1.55 7.10 32.18
C ARG A 205 1.22 5.60 32.13
N PHE A 206 1.47 4.97 30.99
CA PHE A 206 1.39 3.52 30.85
C PHE A 206 2.46 2.87 31.73
N GLU A 207 2.04 1.99 32.63
CA GLU A 207 2.97 1.09 33.31
C GLU A 207 3.16 -0.18 32.46
N PRO A 208 4.41 -0.59 32.19
CA PRO A 208 4.70 -1.80 31.41
C PRO A 208 4.11 -3.04 32.09
N ILE A 209 3.60 -3.97 31.28
CA ILE A 209 3.12 -5.27 31.75
C ILE A 209 4.37 -6.12 32.09
N PRO A 210 4.42 -6.77 33.27
CA PRO A 210 5.52 -7.67 33.62
C PRO A 210 5.65 -8.83 32.63
N GLU A 211 6.88 -9.22 32.29
CA GLU A 211 7.17 -10.30 31.32
C GLU A 211 6.66 -11.68 31.78
N ASP A 212 6.36 -11.84 33.07
CA ASP A 212 5.85 -13.04 33.70
C ASP A 212 4.33 -13.04 33.93
N ALA A 213 3.61 -12.05 33.37
CA ALA A 213 2.16 -11.95 33.53
C ALA A 213 1.44 -13.15 32.90
N SER A 214 0.52 -13.75 33.67
CA SER A 214 -0.36 -14.81 33.16
C SER A 214 -1.25 -14.26 32.05
N PRO A 215 -1.66 -15.08 31.05
CA PRO A 215 -2.69 -14.69 30.08
C PRO A 215 -3.97 -14.15 30.73
N GLU A 216 -4.31 -14.62 31.94
CA GLU A 216 -5.46 -14.13 32.71
C GLU A 216 -5.25 -12.69 33.23
N ASP A 217 -4.04 -12.37 33.70
CA ASP A 217 -3.68 -11.03 34.20
C ASP A 217 -3.68 -9.98 33.06
N ILE A 218 -3.21 -10.40 31.88
CA ILE A 218 -3.23 -9.57 30.67
C ILE A 218 -4.67 -9.26 30.26
N MET A 219 -5.55 -10.27 30.29
CA MET A 219 -6.97 -10.12 29.94
C MET A 219 -7.74 -9.27 30.96
N GLU A 220 -7.39 -9.33 32.24
CA GLU A 220 -7.99 -8.47 33.26
C GLU A 220 -7.58 -7.00 33.09
N LYS A 221 -6.30 -6.74 32.79
CA LYS A 221 -5.78 -5.39 32.53
C LYS A 221 -6.34 -4.78 31.24
N ILE A 222 -6.57 -5.59 30.21
CA ILE A 222 -7.26 -5.16 28.99
C ILE A 222 -8.72 -4.79 29.27
N LYS A 223 -9.42 -5.53 30.13
CA LYS A 223 -10.80 -5.17 30.54
C LYS A 223 -10.84 -3.86 31.33
N GLU A 224 -9.85 -3.62 32.20
CA GLU A 224 -9.74 -2.36 32.94
C GLU A 224 -9.46 -1.16 32.01
N LEU A 225 -8.66 -1.36 30.95
CA LEU A 225 -8.37 -0.34 29.94
C LEU A 225 -9.55 -0.04 29.00
N LEU A 226 -10.36 -1.06 28.71
CA LEU A 226 -11.50 -0.95 27.78
C LEU A 226 -12.85 -0.66 28.48
N GLY A 227 -12.89 -0.62 29.81
CA GLY A 227 -14.11 -0.58 30.60
C GLY A 227 -14.17 0.50 31.68
N ASN A 228 -14.38 1.76 31.25
CA ASN A 228 -15.08 2.78 32.02
C ASN A 228 -15.73 3.77 31.03
N GLN A 229 -16.81 3.32 30.39
CA GLN A 229 -17.92 4.15 29.93
C GLN A 229 -19.23 3.48 30.35
#